data_AF-A0AAJ3DI59-F1
#
_entry.id   AF-A0AAJ3DI59-F1
#
_cell.length_a   1.000
_cell.length_b   1.000
_cell.length_c   1.000
_cell.angle_alpha   90.00
_cell.angle_beta   90.00
_cell.angle_gamma   90.00
#
_symmetry.space_group_name_H-M   'P 1'
#
loop_
_entity.id
_entity.type
_entity.pdbx_description
1 polymer ?
#
loop_
_entity_poly.entity_id
_entity_poly.type
_entity_poly.pdbx_seq_one_letter_code
_entity_poly.pdbx_strand_id
1 'polypeptide(L)'
;MHSGRSPERLTKRSLVAVSHAIERAALAEAEDGPLVVFALFQRLPYFARERAVYRRIAARAAVTVVGMVGGPPPDLPAGAYPVVLEETEDLAREWSVVALTPRFGAGLVAYDREEVAPAETLEAGRLFDGRWSFRRDEALHDVLRLYGRLAERLPGPARAGLEQAVARVRDIPAAPGEPRAEAALRLLARRGERAHPAEPADALLDEPGLRRWTGVDGVTATGTLPVALVGLRVDEPAGTPERFGRRGAAREGQAVLAAVTSVLTPVDRAVRLADNEFQLILPGRDEAAALAVAGRLREAVGGLAHSYPFVAYAVHAAVTVTARRPLPVAELRHAVEWAVREGVPVASLPSERPAVPAGAG
;
A
#
# COMPACT_ATOMS: atom_id res chain seq x y z
N MET A 1 -26.16 13.63 -17.84
CA MET A 1 -25.10 14.51 -17.28
C MET A 1 -24.33 13.72 -16.23
N HIS A 2 -23.15 13.23 -16.57
CA HIS A 2 -22.28 12.46 -15.66
C HIS A 2 -21.72 13.41 -14.60
N SER A 3 -22.37 13.50 -13.44
CA SER A 3 -21.70 14.00 -12.23
C SER A 3 -20.85 12.86 -11.67
N GLY A 4 -19.83 12.44 -12.40
CA GLY A 4 -18.80 11.57 -11.86
C GLY A 4 -18.08 12.35 -10.76
N ARG A 5 -18.37 12.04 -9.50
CA ARG A 5 -17.68 12.66 -8.36
C ARG A 5 -16.18 12.50 -8.55
N SER A 6 -15.44 13.59 -8.34
CA SER A 6 -13.98 13.56 -8.32
C SER A 6 -13.49 12.57 -7.26
N PRO A 7 -12.48 11.75 -7.57
CA PRO A 7 -11.88 10.86 -6.59
C PRO A 7 -11.37 11.67 -5.39
N GLU A 8 -11.58 11.15 -4.18
CA GLU A 8 -11.06 11.68 -2.94
C GLU A 8 -9.87 10.84 -2.47
N ARG A 9 -8.93 11.49 -1.77
CA ARG A 9 -7.79 10.81 -1.18
C ARG A 9 -8.22 10.07 0.08
N LEU A 10 -8.04 8.76 0.09
CA LEU A 10 -8.46 7.85 1.15
C LEU A 10 -7.26 7.12 1.75
N THR A 11 -7.33 6.86 3.06
CA THR A 11 -6.36 5.98 3.73
C THR A 11 -6.82 4.53 3.63
N LYS A 12 -5.88 3.58 3.78
CA LYS A 12 -6.21 2.15 3.92
C LYS A 12 -7.31 1.91 4.96
N ARG A 13 -7.22 2.58 6.12
CA ARG A 13 -8.19 2.46 7.21
C ARG A 13 -9.60 2.89 6.76
N SER A 14 -9.71 4.02 6.08
CA SER A 14 -10.99 4.50 5.53
C SER A 14 -11.59 3.49 4.54
N LEU A 15 -10.77 2.96 3.63
CA LEU A 15 -11.20 1.94 2.67
C LEU A 15 -11.69 0.66 3.35
N VAL A 16 -10.98 0.17 4.36
CA VAL A 16 -11.40 -1.01 5.14
C VAL A 16 -12.73 -0.74 5.84
N ALA A 17 -12.88 0.43 6.48
CA ALA A 17 -14.12 0.80 7.17
C ALA A 17 -15.33 0.85 6.22
N VAL A 18 -15.16 1.48 5.03
CA VAL A 18 -16.21 1.54 4.01
C VAL A 18 -16.48 0.16 3.41
N SER A 19 -15.45 -0.64 3.10
CA SER A 19 -15.60 -2.02 2.60
C SER A 19 -16.43 -2.86 3.58
N HIS A 20 -16.07 -2.85 4.86
CA HIS A 20 -16.82 -3.55 5.90
C HIS A 20 -18.26 -3.04 6.04
N ALA A 21 -18.50 -1.74 5.86
CA ALA A 21 -19.85 -1.19 5.88
C ALA A 21 -20.70 -1.71 4.71
N ILE A 22 -20.13 -1.80 3.50
CA ILE A 22 -20.78 -2.37 2.31
C ILE A 22 -21.05 -3.87 2.51
N GLU A 23 -20.07 -4.63 2.98
CA GLU A 23 -20.20 -6.06 3.23
C GLU A 23 -21.22 -6.37 4.33
N ARG A 24 -21.27 -5.57 5.40
CA ARG A 24 -22.30 -5.69 6.43
C ARG A 24 -23.68 -5.35 5.89
N ALA A 25 -23.82 -4.32 5.05
CA ALA A 25 -25.08 -3.99 4.40
C ALA A 25 -25.54 -5.10 3.46
N ALA A 26 -24.63 -5.72 2.71
CA ALA A 26 -24.93 -6.86 1.84
C ALA A 26 -25.39 -8.11 2.61
N LEU A 27 -24.98 -8.26 3.87
CA LEU A 27 -25.37 -9.38 4.75
C LEU A 27 -26.60 -9.09 5.62
N ALA A 28 -27.08 -7.85 5.66
CA ALA A 28 -28.28 -7.49 6.40
C ALA A 28 -29.50 -8.19 5.79
N GLU A 29 -30.44 -8.63 6.65
CA GLU A 29 -31.67 -9.25 6.18
C GLU A 29 -32.55 -8.21 5.47
N ALA A 30 -32.86 -8.47 4.20
CA ALA A 30 -33.72 -7.62 3.40
C ALA A 30 -34.41 -8.44 2.29
N GLU A 31 -35.67 -8.13 2.00
CA GLU A 31 -36.43 -8.71 0.88
C GLU A 31 -36.21 -7.90 -0.40
N ASP A 32 -34.95 -7.79 -0.83
CA ASP A 32 -34.58 -6.86 -1.90
C ASP A 32 -34.43 -7.53 -3.27
N GLY A 33 -34.52 -8.86 -3.35
CA GLY A 33 -34.30 -9.64 -4.57
C GLY A 33 -32.86 -10.13 -4.73
N PRO A 34 -32.43 -10.51 -5.95
CA PRO A 34 -31.11 -11.11 -6.16
C PRO A 34 -29.99 -10.13 -5.84
N LEU A 35 -29.10 -10.54 -4.93
CA LEU A 35 -27.89 -9.80 -4.57
C LEU A 35 -26.74 -10.19 -5.50
N VAL A 36 -26.05 -9.17 -6.01
CA VAL A 36 -24.79 -9.29 -6.74
C VAL A 36 -23.69 -8.62 -5.91
N VAL A 37 -22.54 -9.29 -5.79
CA VAL A 37 -21.34 -8.72 -5.17
C VAL A 37 -20.13 -8.88 -6.08
N PHE A 38 -19.38 -7.79 -6.27
CA PHE A 38 -18.01 -7.82 -6.80
C PHE A 38 -17.03 -7.43 -5.69
N ALA A 39 -15.93 -8.16 -5.58
CA ALA A 39 -14.81 -7.77 -4.73
C ALA A 39 -13.47 -8.05 -5.42
N LEU A 40 -12.63 -7.02 -5.57
CA LEU A 40 -11.31 -7.13 -6.16
C LEU A 40 -10.24 -7.01 -5.08
N PHE A 41 -9.35 -7.99 -5.02
CA PHE A 41 -8.25 -8.06 -4.07
C PHE A 41 -6.92 -7.94 -4.79
N GLN A 42 -6.11 -6.98 -4.37
CA GLN A 42 -4.78 -6.78 -4.93
C GLN A 42 -3.83 -7.95 -4.62
N ARG A 43 -4.05 -8.70 -3.52
CA ARG A 43 -3.19 -9.82 -3.09
C ARG A 43 -3.94 -10.85 -2.27
N LEU A 44 -3.50 -12.11 -2.33
CA LEU A 44 -4.08 -13.23 -1.59
C LEU A 44 -4.14 -13.02 -0.06
N PRO A 45 -3.11 -12.47 0.64
CA PRO A 45 -3.18 -12.25 2.08
C PRO A 45 -4.33 -11.33 2.51
N TYR A 46 -4.75 -10.39 1.66
CA TYR A 46 -5.90 -9.52 1.95
C TYR A 46 -7.22 -10.29 1.88
N PHE A 47 -7.38 -11.16 0.87
CA PHE A 47 -8.55 -12.04 0.79
C PHE A 47 -8.60 -13.07 1.92
N ALA A 48 -7.45 -13.65 2.31
CA ALA A 48 -7.40 -14.66 3.35
C ALA A 48 -8.02 -14.18 4.69
N ARG A 49 -7.86 -12.88 5.00
CA ARG A 49 -8.46 -12.23 6.17
C ARG A 49 -9.98 -12.12 6.05
N GLU A 50 -10.49 -11.81 4.87
CA GLU A 50 -11.92 -11.61 4.61
C GLU A 50 -12.68 -12.87 4.20
N ARG A 51 -11.99 -14.00 4.01
CA ARG A 51 -12.56 -15.27 3.51
C ARG A 51 -13.85 -15.70 4.23
N ALA A 52 -13.92 -15.50 5.54
CA ALA A 52 -15.11 -15.85 6.33
C ALA A 52 -16.32 -14.97 5.98
N VAL A 53 -16.11 -13.68 5.70
CA VAL A 53 -17.14 -12.74 5.27
C VAL A 53 -17.63 -13.13 3.88
N TYR A 54 -16.72 -13.35 2.93
CA TYR A 54 -17.07 -13.72 1.56
C TYR A 54 -17.74 -15.09 1.45
N ARG A 55 -17.46 -16.03 2.37
CA ARG A 55 -18.25 -17.26 2.48
C ARG A 55 -19.71 -16.99 2.82
N ARG A 56 -19.99 -16.07 3.74
CA ARG A 56 -21.37 -15.71 4.09
C ARG A 56 -22.06 -14.95 2.97
N ILE A 57 -21.33 -14.08 2.26
CA ILE A 57 -21.84 -13.34 1.11
C ILE A 57 -22.19 -14.32 -0.01
N ALA A 58 -21.27 -15.21 -0.39
CA ALA A 58 -21.48 -16.20 -1.46
C ALA A 58 -22.64 -17.16 -1.16
N ALA A 59 -22.90 -17.46 0.11
CA ALA A 59 -24.04 -18.28 0.52
C ALA A 59 -25.41 -17.58 0.38
N ARG A 60 -25.44 -16.24 0.27
CA ARG A 60 -26.67 -15.43 0.19
C ARG A 60 -26.87 -14.79 -1.18
N ALA A 61 -25.79 -14.37 -1.82
CA ALA A 61 -25.83 -13.66 -3.08
C ALA A 61 -26.20 -14.61 -4.22
N ALA A 62 -26.94 -14.09 -5.20
CA ALA A 62 -27.18 -14.78 -6.45
C ALA A 62 -25.87 -14.91 -7.27
N VAL A 63 -25.01 -13.89 -7.21
CA VAL A 63 -23.67 -13.92 -7.81
C VAL A 63 -22.68 -13.22 -6.90
N THR A 64 -21.55 -13.87 -6.61
CA THR A 64 -20.38 -13.24 -5.98
C THR A 64 -19.16 -13.42 -6.89
N VAL A 65 -18.56 -12.32 -7.35
CA VAL A 65 -17.34 -12.34 -8.16
C VAL A 65 -16.17 -11.88 -7.29
N VAL A 66 -15.11 -12.68 -7.22
CA VAL A 66 -13.88 -12.37 -6.50
C VAL A 66 -12.72 -12.27 -7.48
N GLY A 67 -12.27 -11.04 -7.74
CA GLY A 67 -11.08 -10.79 -8.56
C GLY A 67 -9.81 -10.82 -7.71
N MET A 68 -8.74 -11.41 -8.24
CA MET A 68 -7.47 -11.54 -7.52
C MET A 68 -6.26 -11.45 -8.42
N VAL A 69 -5.27 -10.66 -8.01
CA VAL A 69 -3.97 -10.58 -8.69
C VAL A 69 -3.09 -11.77 -8.32
N GLY A 70 -2.43 -12.37 -9.31
CA GLY A 70 -1.39 -13.38 -9.10
C GLY A 70 -1.91 -14.82 -8.92
N GLY A 71 -3.18 -15.08 -9.25
CA GLY A 71 -3.75 -16.43 -9.33
C GLY A 71 -5.08 -16.60 -8.59
N PRO A 72 -5.77 -17.73 -8.80
CA PRO A 72 -7.04 -18.00 -8.13
C PRO A 72 -6.79 -18.26 -6.63
N PRO A 73 -7.65 -17.76 -5.73
CA PRO A 73 -7.53 -18.08 -4.31
C PRO A 73 -7.76 -19.58 -4.07
N PRO A 74 -6.85 -20.28 -3.37
CA PRO A 74 -6.93 -21.73 -3.19
C PRO A 74 -8.18 -22.18 -2.42
N ASP A 75 -8.68 -21.33 -1.51
CA ASP A 75 -9.83 -21.61 -0.65
C ASP A 75 -11.04 -20.72 -0.98
N LEU A 76 -11.36 -20.56 -2.27
CA LEU A 76 -12.52 -19.77 -2.66
C LEU A 76 -13.82 -20.41 -2.11
N PRO A 77 -14.71 -19.64 -1.45
CA PRO A 77 -15.99 -20.15 -1.01
C PRO A 77 -16.85 -20.70 -2.15
N ALA A 78 -17.57 -21.79 -1.89
CA ALA A 78 -18.58 -22.29 -2.81
C ALA A 78 -19.62 -21.19 -3.12
N GLY A 79 -19.99 -21.08 -4.40
CA GLY A 79 -20.90 -20.03 -4.89
C GLY A 79 -20.23 -18.70 -5.26
N ALA A 80 -18.93 -18.52 -4.97
CA ALA A 80 -18.16 -17.42 -5.52
C ALA A 80 -17.47 -17.82 -6.83
N TYR A 81 -17.33 -16.86 -7.74
CA TYR A 81 -16.68 -17.01 -9.03
C TYR A 81 -15.34 -16.28 -9.00
N PRO A 82 -14.19 -16.99 -9.15
CA PRO A 82 -12.89 -16.35 -9.17
C PRO A 82 -12.64 -15.70 -10.53
N VAL A 83 -11.97 -14.56 -10.52
CA VAL A 83 -11.39 -13.94 -11.71
C VAL A 83 -9.92 -13.66 -11.44
N VAL A 84 -9.04 -14.21 -12.27
CA VAL A 84 -7.60 -13.92 -12.18
C VAL A 84 -7.31 -12.61 -12.91
N LEU A 85 -6.56 -11.74 -12.25
CA LEU A 85 -6.06 -10.49 -12.78
C LEU A 85 -4.55 -10.59 -12.95
N GLU A 86 -4.03 -10.14 -14.09
CA GLU A 86 -2.60 -10.01 -14.32
C GLU A 86 -2.04 -8.76 -13.61
N GLU A 87 -0.79 -8.82 -13.17
CA GLU A 87 -0.09 -7.72 -12.47
C GLU A 87 -0.07 -6.40 -13.26
N THR A 88 -0.13 -6.48 -14.59
CA THR A 88 -0.02 -5.34 -15.50
C THR A 88 -1.36 -4.70 -15.83
N GLU A 89 -2.48 -5.31 -15.44
CA GLU A 89 -3.81 -4.76 -15.68
C GLU A 89 -4.13 -3.60 -14.72
N ASP A 90 -4.85 -2.59 -15.19
CA ASP A 90 -5.32 -1.48 -14.35
C ASP A 90 -6.10 -1.97 -13.11
N LEU A 91 -6.87 -3.06 -13.27
CA LEU A 91 -7.66 -3.66 -12.20
C LEU A 91 -6.78 -4.28 -11.09
N ALA A 92 -5.50 -4.57 -11.34
CA ALA A 92 -4.60 -5.10 -10.32
C ALA A 92 -4.29 -4.07 -9.22
N ARG A 93 -4.32 -2.79 -9.57
CA ARG A 93 -4.16 -1.67 -8.62
C ARG A 93 -5.49 -1.19 -8.03
N GLU A 94 -6.61 -1.71 -8.52
CA GLU A 94 -7.94 -1.34 -8.08
C GLU A 94 -8.38 -2.18 -6.87
N TRP A 95 -8.81 -1.50 -5.81
CA TRP A 95 -9.65 -2.05 -4.77
C TRP A 95 -11.09 -1.72 -5.10
N SER A 96 -11.92 -2.75 -5.30
CA SER A 96 -13.35 -2.57 -5.50
C SER A 96 -14.16 -3.50 -4.62
N VAL A 97 -15.21 -2.97 -4.00
CA VAL A 97 -16.26 -3.75 -3.33
C VAL A 97 -17.59 -3.13 -3.72
N VAL A 98 -18.43 -3.89 -4.41
CA VAL A 98 -19.72 -3.42 -4.92
C VAL A 98 -20.79 -4.43 -4.55
N ALA A 99 -21.87 -3.97 -3.92
CA ALA A 99 -23.04 -4.77 -3.61
C ALA A 99 -24.26 -4.12 -4.26
N LEU A 100 -25.07 -4.91 -4.96
CA LEU A 100 -26.23 -4.42 -5.68
C LEU A 100 -27.40 -5.41 -5.54
N THR A 101 -28.54 -4.87 -5.16
CA THR A 101 -29.86 -5.51 -5.24
C THR A 101 -30.81 -4.57 -5.98
N PRO A 102 -32.00 -5.04 -6.38
CA PRO A 102 -33.04 -4.18 -6.92
C PRO A 102 -33.45 -3.00 -6.03
N ARG A 103 -33.20 -3.00 -4.71
CA ARG A 103 -33.62 -1.92 -3.80
C ARG A 103 -32.48 -1.27 -3.00
N PHE A 104 -31.27 -1.81 -3.11
CA PHE A 104 -30.08 -1.32 -2.42
C PHE A 104 -28.89 -1.34 -3.37
N GLY A 105 -27.98 -0.37 -3.22
CA GLY A 105 -26.67 -0.51 -3.80
C GLY A 105 -25.64 0.31 -3.07
N ALA A 106 -24.44 -0.25 -2.98
CA ALA A 106 -23.29 0.44 -2.46
C ALA A 106 -22.04 0.00 -3.21
N GLY A 107 -21.11 0.93 -3.40
CA GLY A 107 -19.89 0.71 -4.14
C GLY A 107 -18.73 1.45 -3.51
N LEU A 108 -17.57 0.83 -3.54
CA LEU A 108 -16.27 1.41 -3.31
C LEU A 108 -15.39 1.05 -4.50
N VAL A 109 -14.71 2.05 -5.06
CA VAL A 109 -13.68 1.89 -6.08
C VAL A 109 -12.52 2.79 -5.69
N ALA A 110 -11.32 2.24 -5.53
CA ALA A 110 -10.13 3.00 -5.17
C ALA A 110 -8.88 2.45 -5.86
N TYR A 111 -7.98 3.33 -6.26
CA TYR A 111 -6.70 2.98 -6.89
C TYR A 111 -5.56 3.32 -5.96
N ASP A 112 -4.63 2.38 -5.80
CA ASP A 112 -3.44 2.60 -4.98
C ASP A 112 -2.48 3.59 -5.66
N ARG A 113 -2.16 4.68 -4.95
CA ARG A 113 -1.20 5.69 -5.42
C ARG A 113 0.25 5.27 -5.25
N GLU A 114 0.51 4.21 -4.48
CA GLU A 114 1.84 3.84 -4.00
C GLU A 114 2.53 4.95 -3.19
N GLU A 115 1.73 5.87 -2.65
CA GLU A 115 2.15 6.93 -1.75
C GLU A 115 1.80 6.53 -0.31
N VAL A 116 2.54 7.07 0.65
CA VAL A 116 2.35 6.80 2.08
C VAL A 116 2.22 8.10 2.85
N ALA A 117 1.26 8.18 3.75
CA ALA A 117 1.17 9.19 4.80
C ALA A 117 1.74 8.66 6.12
N PRO A 118 2.15 9.54 7.06
CA PRO A 118 2.62 9.12 8.37
C PRO A 118 1.60 8.23 9.10
N ALA A 119 2.01 7.04 9.52
CA ALA A 119 1.18 6.06 10.21
C ALA A 119 2.02 5.08 11.02
N GLU A 120 1.35 4.32 11.89
CA GLU A 120 1.95 3.26 12.74
C GLU A 120 2.61 2.13 11.94
N THR A 121 2.14 1.87 10.72
CA THR A 121 2.69 0.86 9.81
C THR A 121 2.67 1.37 8.37
N LEU A 122 3.52 0.79 7.52
CA LEU A 122 3.52 1.05 6.09
C LEU A 122 2.16 0.79 5.45
N GLU A 123 1.50 -0.32 5.80
CA GLU A 123 0.19 -0.65 5.25
C GLU A 123 -0.88 0.38 5.61
N ALA A 124 -0.91 0.79 6.88
CA ALA A 124 -1.90 1.76 7.36
C ALA A 124 -1.73 3.13 6.71
N GLY A 125 -0.49 3.50 6.38
CA GLY A 125 -0.16 4.77 5.74
C GLY A 125 -0.46 4.85 4.25
N ARG A 126 -0.75 3.72 3.57
CA ARG A 126 -1.03 3.72 2.11
C ARG A 126 -2.18 4.65 1.74
N LEU A 127 -1.96 5.41 0.68
CA LEU A 127 -2.89 6.38 0.12
C LEU A 127 -3.52 5.88 -1.18
N PHE A 128 -4.79 6.15 -1.33
CA PHE A 128 -5.59 5.73 -2.47
C PHE A 128 -6.38 6.90 -3.02
N ASP A 129 -6.59 6.93 -4.33
CA ASP A 129 -7.58 7.79 -4.96
C ASP A 129 -8.84 6.97 -5.19
N GLY A 130 -9.94 7.34 -4.54
CA GLY A 130 -11.13 6.51 -4.60
C GLY A 130 -12.43 7.28 -4.45
N ARG A 131 -13.52 6.55 -4.66
CA ARG A 131 -14.88 7.00 -4.43
C ARG A 131 -15.68 5.88 -3.82
N TRP A 132 -16.63 6.26 -2.98
CA TRP A 132 -17.61 5.34 -2.43
C TRP A 132 -18.98 5.98 -2.38
N SER A 133 -20.00 5.13 -2.36
CA SER A 133 -21.40 5.52 -2.42
C SER A 133 -22.29 4.44 -1.84
N PHE A 134 -23.41 4.85 -1.26
CA PHE A 134 -24.53 3.97 -0.89
C PHE A 134 -25.76 4.28 -1.75
N ARG A 135 -25.51 4.73 -2.98
CA ARG A 135 -26.54 4.97 -3.99
C ARG A 135 -26.59 3.81 -4.97
N ARG A 136 -27.80 3.37 -5.27
CA ARG A 136 -28.05 2.21 -6.13
C ARG A 136 -27.68 2.47 -7.59
N ASP A 137 -27.87 3.69 -8.08
CA ASP A 137 -27.49 4.09 -9.44
C ASP A 137 -25.97 4.09 -9.65
N GLU A 138 -25.20 4.56 -8.66
CA GLU A 138 -23.74 4.52 -8.69
C GLU A 138 -23.21 3.07 -8.59
N ALA A 139 -23.80 2.25 -7.71
CA ALA A 139 -23.46 0.83 -7.63
C ALA A 139 -23.79 0.06 -8.92
N LEU A 140 -24.93 0.35 -9.57
CA LEU A 140 -25.27 -0.21 -10.87
C LEU A 140 -24.24 0.17 -11.94
N HIS A 141 -23.79 1.43 -11.95
CA HIS A 141 -22.74 1.87 -12.86
C HIS A 141 -21.44 1.07 -12.64
N ASP A 142 -21.05 0.85 -11.38
CA ASP A 142 -19.86 0.05 -11.06
C ASP A 142 -20.00 -1.42 -11.43
N VAL A 143 -21.16 -2.03 -11.18
CA VAL A 143 -21.45 -3.41 -11.62
C VAL A 143 -21.33 -3.52 -13.15
N LEU A 144 -21.90 -2.57 -13.91
CA LEU A 144 -21.83 -2.59 -15.37
C LEU A 144 -20.40 -2.39 -15.88
N ARG A 145 -19.62 -1.50 -15.25
CA ARG A 145 -18.20 -1.27 -15.56
C ARG A 145 -17.37 -2.54 -15.33
N LEU A 146 -17.51 -3.17 -14.16
CA LEU A 146 -16.79 -4.38 -13.80
C LEU A 146 -17.24 -5.56 -14.66
N TYR A 147 -18.55 -5.72 -14.90
CA TYR A 147 -19.07 -6.74 -15.79
C TYR A 147 -18.49 -6.60 -17.19
N GLY A 148 -18.51 -5.40 -17.78
CA GLY A 148 -17.94 -5.17 -19.12
C GLY A 148 -16.45 -5.50 -19.23
N ARG A 149 -15.68 -5.35 -18.14
CA ARG A 149 -14.25 -5.70 -18.10
C ARG A 149 -13.99 -7.19 -17.87
N LEU A 150 -14.88 -7.88 -17.15
CA LEU A 150 -14.64 -9.23 -16.64
C LEU A 150 -15.52 -10.31 -17.29
N ALA A 151 -16.54 -9.94 -18.09
CA ALA A 151 -17.54 -10.86 -18.62
C ALA A 151 -16.95 -12.09 -19.31
N GLU A 152 -15.94 -11.91 -20.16
CA GLU A 152 -15.30 -13.01 -20.91
C GLU A 152 -14.58 -14.02 -20.00
N ARG A 153 -14.25 -13.61 -18.75
CA ARG A 153 -13.61 -14.47 -17.75
C ARG A 153 -14.64 -15.16 -16.83
N LEU A 154 -15.92 -14.84 -16.96
CA LEU A 154 -16.99 -15.36 -16.10
C LEU A 154 -17.71 -16.55 -16.75
N PRO A 155 -18.01 -17.61 -15.97
CA PRO A 155 -18.78 -18.74 -16.49
C PRO A 155 -20.23 -18.34 -16.78
N GLY A 156 -20.90 -19.09 -17.67
CA GLY A 156 -22.27 -18.82 -18.11
C GLY A 156 -23.28 -18.56 -16.98
N PRO A 157 -23.32 -19.38 -15.90
CA PRO A 157 -24.22 -19.14 -14.78
C PRO A 157 -24.01 -17.79 -14.07
N ALA A 158 -22.75 -17.36 -13.91
CA ALA A 158 -22.43 -16.07 -13.30
C ALA A 158 -22.92 -14.91 -14.17
N ARG A 159 -22.68 -14.99 -15.49
CA ARG A 159 -23.16 -13.99 -16.47
C ARG A 159 -24.68 -13.88 -16.47
N ALA A 160 -25.37 -15.01 -16.53
CA ALA A 160 -26.84 -15.04 -16.51
C ALA A 160 -27.42 -14.45 -15.21
N GLY A 161 -26.83 -14.79 -14.06
CA GLY A 161 -27.26 -14.23 -12.76
C GLY A 161 -27.03 -12.71 -12.66
N LEU A 162 -25.91 -12.22 -13.19
CA LEU A 162 -25.62 -10.78 -13.25
C LEU A 162 -26.63 -10.04 -14.15
N GLU A 163 -26.89 -10.57 -15.35
CA GLU A 163 -27.84 -9.98 -16.29
C GLU A 163 -29.26 -9.95 -15.71
N GLN A 164 -29.68 -11.02 -15.04
CA GLN A 164 -30.97 -11.07 -14.35
C GLN A 164 -31.07 -10.01 -13.24
N ALA A 165 -30.05 -9.88 -12.40
CA ALA A 165 -30.04 -8.89 -11.33
C ALA A 165 -30.05 -7.46 -11.88
N VAL A 166 -29.24 -7.16 -12.90
CA VAL A 166 -29.19 -5.86 -13.58
C VAL A 166 -30.54 -5.51 -14.20
N ALA A 167 -31.21 -6.46 -14.86
CA ALA A 167 -32.54 -6.26 -15.42
C ALA A 167 -33.54 -5.85 -14.34
N ARG A 168 -33.58 -6.59 -13.22
CA ARG A 168 -34.46 -6.28 -12.07
C ARG A 168 -34.19 -4.90 -11.45
N VAL A 169 -32.92 -4.50 -11.35
CA VAL A 169 -32.55 -3.17 -10.85
C VAL A 169 -33.09 -2.07 -11.75
N ARG A 170 -33.05 -2.25 -13.08
CA ARG A 170 -33.54 -1.27 -14.05
C ARG A 170 -35.06 -1.12 -14.02
N ASP A 171 -35.79 -2.17 -13.66
CA ASP A 171 -37.26 -2.15 -13.55
C ASP A 171 -37.77 -1.37 -12.33
N ILE A 172 -36.94 -1.21 -11.30
CA ILE A 172 -37.30 -0.52 -10.05
C ILE A 172 -36.65 0.87 -10.03
N PRO A 173 -37.38 1.96 -9.79
CA PRO A 173 -36.77 3.29 -9.65
C PRO A 173 -35.97 3.42 -8.34
N ALA A 174 -34.93 4.25 -8.35
CA ALA A 174 -34.12 4.50 -7.15
C ALA A 174 -34.94 5.24 -6.09
N ALA A 175 -34.68 4.95 -4.82
CA ALA A 175 -35.42 5.58 -3.74
C ALA A 175 -34.94 7.04 -3.56
N PRO A 176 -35.84 8.04 -3.49
CA PRO A 176 -35.45 9.45 -3.28
C PRO A 176 -34.71 9.73 -1.97
N GLY A 177 -34.69 8.77 -1.04
CA GLY A 177 -33.99 8.85 0.23
C GLY A 177 -32.48 8.56 0.15
N GLU A 178 -32.02 7.86 -0.89
CA GLU A 178 -30.62 7.42 -1.03
C GLU A 178 -29.62 8.58 -0.93
N PRO A 179 -29.81 9.75 -1.61
CA PRO A 179 -28.88 10.87 -1.50
C PRO A 179 -28.82 11.47 -0.08
N ARG A 180 -29.94 11.45 0.67
CA ARG A 180 -30.00 11.96 2.05
C ARG A 180 -29.26 11.03 3.01
N ALA A 181 -29.49 9.73 2.88
CA ALA A 181 -28.77 8.72 3.66
C ALA A 181 -27.26 8.77 3.37
N GLU A 182 -26.88 8.89 2.10
CA GLU A 182 -25.48 9.02 1.70
C GLU A 182 -24.82 10.27 2.31
N ALA A 183 -25.50 11.42 2.30
CA ALA A 183 -24.99 12.65 2.91
C ALA A 183 -24.74 12.48 4.43
N ALA A 184 -25.63 11.78 5.14
CA ALA A 184 -25.45 11.46 6.55
C ALA A 184 -24.25 10.52 6.79
N LEU A 185 -24.13 9.46 5.99
CA LEU A 185 -23.01 8.51 6.08
C LEU A 185 -21.66 9.21 5.81
N ARG A 186 -21.60 10.11 4.83
CA ARG A 186 -20.40 10.92 4.55
C ARG A 186 -20.02 11.82 5.71
N LEU A 187 -20.99 12.45 6.36
CA LEU A 187 -20.73 13.28 7.54
C LEU A 187 -20.14 12.43 8.69
N LEU A 188 -20.68 11.24 8.92
CA LEU A 188 -20.18 10.31 9.94
C LEU A 188 -18.77 9.80 9.61
N ALA A 189 -18.52 9.40 8.37
CA ALA A 189 -17.21 8.96 7.91
C ALA A 189 -16.13 10.04 8.14
N ARG A 190 -16.40 11.28 7.71
CA ARG A 190 -15.47 12.42 7.91
C ARG A 190 -15.20 12.74 9.37
N ARG A 191 -16.19 12.55 10.27
CA ARG A 191 -15.97 12.71 11.71
C ARG A 191 -15.11 11.59 12.28
N GLY A 192 -15.31 10.35 11.83
CA GLY A 192 -14.50 9.20 12.23
C GLY A 192 -13.03 9.36 11.87
N GLU A 193 -12.73 9.87 10.67
CA GLU A 193 -11.37 10.12 10.20
C GLU A 193 -10.64 11.18 11.05
N ARG A 194 -11.31 12.30 11.39
CA ARG A 194 -10.69 13.38 12.18
C ARG A 194 -10.41 13.01 13.63
N ALA A 195 -11.13 12.02 14.18
CA ALA A 195 -10.99 11.61 15.57
C ALA A 195 -9.70 10.82 15.86
N HIS A 196 -8.94 10.46 14.82
CA HIS A 196 -7.74 9.63 14.94
C HIS A 196 -6.54 10.35 14.30
N PRO A 197 -5.91 11.32 15.02
CA PRO A 197 -4.67 11.89 14.55
C PRO A 197 -3.59 10.80 14.47
N ALA A 198 -2.76 10.86 13.42
CA ALA A 198 -1.57 10.01 13.34
C ALA A 198 -0.59 10.45 14.43
N GLU A 199 -0.17 9.54 15.30
CA GLU A 199 0.92 9.81 16.23
C GLU A 199 2.24 9.94 15.46
N PRO A 200 3.11 10.90 15.82
CA PRO A 200 4.44 11.00 15.24
C PRO A 200 5.24 9.77 15.66
N ALA A 201 5.61 8.92 14.69
CA ALA A 201 6.45 7.76 14.95
C ALA A 201 7.94 8.15 14.83
N ASP A 202 8.78 7.51 15.65
CA ASP A 202 10.23 7.71 15.61
C ASP A 202 10.81 7.40 14.23
N ALA A 203 11.66 8.30 13.74
CA ALA A 203 12.34 8.13 12.46
C ALA A 203 13.40 7.00 12.51
N LEU A 204 14.00 6.78 13.68
CA LEU A 204 14.96 5.70 13.92
C LEU A 204 14.27 4.54 14.63
N LEU A 205 14.30 3.37 14.00
CA LEU A 205 13.76 2.13 14.54
C LEU A 205 14.89 1.16 14.90
N ASP A 206 14.63 0.27 15.85
CA ASP A 206 15.38 -0.97 16.02
C ASP A 206 14.90 -2.03 15.01
N GLU A 207 15.61 -3.16 14.90
CA GLU A 207 15.21 -4.23 13.97
C GLU A 207 13.79 -4.78 14.26
N PRO A 208 13.39 -5.05 15.54
CA PRO A 208 12.02 -5.42 15.86
C PRO A 208 10.98 -4.35 15.47
N GLY A 209 11.28 -3.08 15.69
CA GLY A 209 10.43 -1.95 15.31
C GLY A 209 10.27 -1.83 13.81
N LEU A 210 11.36 -2.01 13.05
CA LEU A 210 11.31 -2.08 11.59
C LEU A 210 10.42 -3.22 11.11
N ARG A 211 10.56 -4.42 11.69
CA ARG A 211 9.71 -5.58 11.36
C ARG A 211 8.23 -5.30 11.63
N ARG A 212 7.88 -4.68 12.76
CA ARG A 212 6.50 -4.28 13.07
C ARG A 212 5.98 -3.23 12.09
N TRP A 213 6.76 -2.18 11.84
CA TRP A 213 6.36 -1.06 10.97
C TRP A 213 6.19 -1.47 9.51
N THR A 214 7.12 -2.29 8.98
CA THR A 214 7.04 -2.83 7.61
C THR A 214 6.04 -3.97 7.47
N GLY A 215 5.56 -4.52 8.59
CA GLY A 215 4.56 -5.56 8.64
C GLY A 215 5.09 -6.95 8.31
N VAL A 216 6.28 -7.32 8.82
CA VAL A 216 6.90 -8.65 8.65
C VAL A 216 6.04 -9.82 9.17
N ASP A 217 4.88 -9.54 9.77
CA ASP A 217 3.82 -10.52 10.08
C ASP A 217 2.61 -10.43 9.10
N GLY A 218 2.86 -10.04 7.85
CA GLY A 218 1.89 -10.09 6.75
C GLY A 218 0.95 -8.89 6.63
N VAL A 219 1.28 -7.72 7.21
CA VAL A 219 0.40 -6.54 7.15
C VAL A 219 0.42 -5.89 5.76
N THR A 220 1.60 -5.66 5.17
CA THR A 220 1.75 -5.26 3.76
C THR A 220 2.14 -6.46 2.93
N ALA A 221 1.33 -6.80 1.94
CA ALA A 221 1.61 -7.90 1.03
C ALA A 221 2.66 -7.51 -0.03
N THR A 222 3.54 -8.46 -0.38
CA THR A 222 4.47 -8.34 -1.51
C THR A 222 3.77 -7.83 -2.76
N GLY A 223 4.41 -6.93 -3.49
CA GLY A 223 3.94 -6.42 -4.79
C GLY A 223 2.94 -5.25 -4.70
N THR A 224 2.64 -4.71 -3.52
CA THR A 224 1.64 -3.63 -3.38
C THR A 224 2.25 -2.24 -3.26
N LEU A 225 3.24 -2.08 -2.38
CA LEU A 225 3.92 -0.80 -2.15
C LEU A 225 5.41 -0.94 -2.47
N PRO A 226 5.92 -0.31 -3.55
CA PRO A 226 7.34 -0.19 -3.79
C PRO A 226 8.00 0.65 -2.69
N VAL A 227 9.18 0.21 -2.27
CA VAL A 227 9.99 0.84 -1.24
C VAL A 227 11.40 0.91 -1.76
N ALA A 228 11.96 2.12 -1.78
CA ALA A 228 13.39 2.28 -2.02
C ALA A 228 14.15 2.06 -0.72
N LEU A 229 15.28 1.36 -0.81
CA LEU A 229 16.15 1.07 0.31
C LEU A 229 17.52 1.68 0.03
N VAL A 230 18.11 2.29 1.06
CA VAL A 230 19.49 2.79 1.01
C VAL A 230 20.26 2.14 2.15
N GLY A 231 21.15 1.21 1.82
CA GLY A 231 22.13 0.69 2.76
C GLY A 231 23.30 1.66 2.83
N LEU A 232 23.81 1.92 4.02
CA LEU A 232 24.83 2.93 4.28
C LEU A 232 25.87 2.37 5.24
N ARG A 233 27.15 2.56 4.91
CA ARG A 233 28.27 2.34 5.81
C ARG A 233 29.12 3.59 5.91
N VAL A 234 29.41 3.98 7.15
CA VAL A 234 30.16 5.19 7.51
C VAL A 234 31.43 4.78 8.25
N ASP A 235 32.53 4.66 7.53
CA ASP A 235 33.81 4.26 8.08
C ASP A 235 34.72 5.46 8.33
N GLU A 236 35.63 5.36 9.29
CA GLU A 236 36.81 6.22 9.31
C GLU A 236 37.78 5.77 8.21
N PRO A 237 38.46 6.67 7.49
CA PRO A 237 39.49 6.33 6.53
C PRO A 237 40.55 5.42 7.14
N ALA A 238 41.02 4.46 6.36
CA ALA A 238 42.12 3.61 6.75
C ALA A 238 43.35 4.45 7.14
N GLY A 239 43.95 4.15 8.30
CA GLY A 239 45.10 4.88 8.83
C GLY A 239 44.77 6.05 9.76
N THR A 240 43.49 6.26 10.11
CA THR A 240 43.11 7.22 11.17
C THR A 240 43.66 6.74 12.52
N PRO A 241 44.43 7.57 13.26
CA PRO A 241 45.03 7.16 14.53
C PRO A 241 43.96 6.83 15.58
N GLU A 242 44.16 5.75 16.35
CA GLU A 242 43.28 5.35 17.43
C GLU A 242 43.06 6.51 18.42
N ARG A 243 41.79 6.86 18.66
CA ARG A 243 41.45 7.98 19.52
C ARG A 243 41.29 7.55 20.96
N PHE A 244 41.98 8.24 21.85
CA PHE A 244 41.85 8.04 23.29
C PHE A 244 40.61 8.77 23.84
N GLY A 245 39.53 8.03 24.15
CA GLY A 245 38.45 8.49 25.03
C GLY A 245 37.02 8.14 24.61
N ARG A 246 36.29 7.39 25.46
CA ARG A 246 34.90 6.93 25.20
C ARG A 246 33.87 8.04 24.99
N ARG A 247 34.10 9.25 25.52
CA ARG A 247 33.16 10.38 25.42
C ARG A 247 33.17 11.08 24.05
N GLY A 248 34.29 11.02 23.31
CA GLY A 248 34.39 11.56 21.94
C GLY A 248 33.61 10.70 20.96
N ALA A 249 33.87 9.39 20.97
CA ALA A 249 33.21 8.41 20.11
C ALA A 249 31.68 8.44 20.22
N ALA A 250 31.13 8.60 21.43
CA ALA A 250 29.67 8.69 21.62
C ALA A 250 29.06 9.95 20.98
N ARG A 251 29.75 11.10 21.04
CA ARG A 251 29.29 12.36 20.41
C ARG A 251 29.40 12.30 18.90
N GLU A 252 30.47 11.71 18.40
CA GLU A 252 30.70 11.49 16.97
C GLU A 252 29.64 10.56 16.38
N GLY A 253 29.34 9.43 17.05
CA GLY A 253 28.25 8.53 16.66
C GLY A 253 26.87 9.21 16.67
N GLN A 254 26.60 10.09 17.65
CA GLN A 254 25.37 10.89 17.66
C GLN A 254 25.32 11.91 16.51
N ALA A 255 26.45 12.49 16.14
CA ALA A 255 26.52 13.41 15.00
C ALA A 255 26.29 12.70 13.66
N VAL A 256 26.85 11.50 13.49
CA VAL A 256 26.56 10.63 12.33
C VAL A 256 25.09 10.27 12.30
N LEU A 257 24.51 9.85 13.43
CA LEU A 257 23.09 9.53 13.51
C LEU A 257 22.21 10.74 13.15
N ALA A 258 22.52 11.92 13.67
CA ALA A 258 21.81 13.15 13.33
C ALA A 258 21.92 13.46 11.83
N ALA A 259 23.10 13.32 11.22
CA ALA A 259 23.29 13.49 9.79
C ALA A 259 22.45 12.50 8.97
N VAL A 260 22.41 11.22 9.37
CA VAL A 260 21.61 10.17 8.74
C VAL A 260 20.11 10.46 8.83
N THR A 261 19.62 10.90 9.99
CA THR A 261 18.19 11.21 10.17
C THR A 261 17.77 12.53 9.52
N SER A 262 18.69 13.47 9.27
CA SER A 262 18.36 14.80 8.74
C SER A 262 17.84 14.78 7.29
N VAL A 263 18.12 13.73 6.53
CA VAL A 263 17.65 13.58 5.13
C VAL A 263 16.27 12.92 5.03
N LEU A 264 15.72 12.45 6.16
CA LEU A 264 14.46 11.70 6.22
C LEU A 264 13.27 12.65 6.24
N THR A 265 12.21 12.23 5.57
CA THR A 265 10.87 12.82 5.67
C THR A 265 10.05 12.10 6.75
N PRO A 266 8.89 12.63 7.16
CA PRO A 266 8.07 12.02 8.22
C PRO A 266 7.61 10.57 7.96
N VAL A 267 7.66 10.11 6.70
CA VAL A 267 7.27 8.74 6.31
C VAL A 267 8.46 7.79 6.14
N ASP A 268 9.67 8.33 6.06
CA ASP A 268 10.88 7.52 5.93
C ASP A 268 11.31 6.98 7.30
N ARG A 269 12.00 5.84 7.31
CA ARG A 269 12.59 5.29 8.54
C ARG A 269 14.04 4.92 8.31
N ALA A 270 14.83 4.97 9.37
CA ALA A 270 16.17 4.42 9.41
C ALA A 270 16.24 3.31 10.46
N VAL A 271 17.08 2.31 10.23
CA VAL A 271 17.49 1.31 11.21
C VAL A 271 19.01 1.32 11.30
N ARG A 272 19.54 1.21 12.52
CA ARG A 272 20.97 1.00 12.75
C ARG A 272 21.22 -0.50 12.85
N LEU A 273 21.97 -1.05 11.89
CA LEU A 273 22.25 -2.49 11.79
C LEU A 273 23.52 -2.88 12.56
N ALA A 274 24.51 -1.97 12.57
CA ALA A 274 25.74 -2.08 13.34
C ALA A 274 26.21 -0.67 13.74
N ASP A 275 27.37 -0.56 14.40
CA ASP A 275 27.81 0.73 14.91
C ASP A 275 28.00 1.79 13.81
N ASN A 276 28.46 1.37 12.63
CA ASN A 276 28.73 2.18 11.45
C ASN A 276 27.82 1.84 10.25
N GLU A 277 26.83 0.98 10.43
CA GLU A 277 25.96 0.52 9.35
C GLU A 277 24.51 0.91 9.62
N PHE A 278 23.91 1.55 8.63
CA PHE A 278 22.54 2.04 8.66
C PHE A 278 21.78 1.56 7.42
N GLN A 279 20.47 1.43 7.55
CA GLN A 279 19.59 1.22 6.40
C GLN A 279 18.42 2.18 6.49
N LEU A 280 18.15 2.88 5.39
CA LEU A 280 17.02 3.76 5.23
C LEU A 280 15.95 3.06 4.38
N ILE A 281 14.70 3.30 4.74
CA ILE A 281 13.51 2.77 4.11
C ILE A 281 12.67 3.97 3.66
N LEU A 282 12.49 4.08 2.34
CA LEU A 282 11.93 5.24 1.65
C LEU A 282 10.69 4.81 0.84
N PRO A 283 9.49 4.84 1.45
CA PRO A 283 8.28 4.32 0.81
C PRO A 283 7.85 5.17 -0.38
N GLY A 284 7.35 4.53 -1.45
CA GLY A 284 6.80 5.22 -2.62
C GLY A 284 7.84 5.98 -3.46
N ARG A 285 9.14 5.72 -3.25
CA ARG A 285 10.22 6.36 -4.01
C ARG A 285 10.77 5.43 -5.09
N ASP A 286 11.17 6.04 -6.20
CA ASP A 286 11.92 5.38 -7.25
C ASP A 286 13.43 5.40 -6.99
N GLU A 287 14.18 4.80 -7.91
CA GLU A 287 15.63 4.65 -7.80
C GLU A 287 16.35 6.00 -7.87
N ALA A 288 15.90 6.91 -8.74
CA ALA A 288 16.48 8.25 -8.88
C ALA A 288 16.34 9.06 -7.59
N ALA A 289 15.17 9.03 -6.95
CA ALA A 289 14.94 9.69 -5.67
C ALA A 289 15.78 9.06 -4.54
N ALA A 290 15.99 7.75 -4.57
CA ALA A 290 16.83 7.05 -3.59
C ALA A 290 18.33 7.39 -3.75
N LEU A 291 18.83 7.46 -4.99
CA LEU A 291 20.18 7.93 -5.29
C LEU A 291 20.37 9.39 -4.85
N ALA A 292 19.37 10.26 -5.03
CA ALA A 292 19.42 11.63 -4.54
C ALA A 292 19.47 11.70 -2.99
N VAL A 293 18.79 10.80 -2.29
CA VAL A 293 18.91 10.66 -0.82
C VAL A 293 20.33 10.21 -0.44
N ALA A 294 20.89 9.22 -1.13
CA ALA A 294 22.26 8.77 -0.90
C ALA A 294 23.29 9.89 -1.12
N GLY A 295 23.09 10.74 -2.15
CA GLY A 295 23.90 11.94 -2.37
C GLY A 295 23.85 12.92 -1.19
N ARG A 296 22.65 13.27 -0.73
CA ARG A 296 22.48 14.16 0.45
C ARG A 296 23.06 13.57 1.73
N LEU A 297 23.00 12.26 1.93
CA LEU A 297 23.65 11.60 3.08
C LEU A 297 25.16 11.78 3.05
N ARG A 298 25.78 11.59 1.88
CA ARG A 298 27.23 11.77 1.72
C ARG A 298 27.64 13.21 2.01
N GLU A 299 26.87 14.18 1.53
CA GLU A 299 27.09 15.60 1.83
C GLU A 299 26.93 15.89 3.33
N ALA A 300 25.86 15.40 3.95
CA ALA A 300 25.58 15.62 5.37
C ALA A 300 26.67 15.03 6.28
N VAL A 301 27.10 13.79 6.01
CA VAL A 301 28.16 13.11 6.77
C VAL A 301 29.53 13.73 6.48
N GLY A 302 29.84 14.05 5.22
CA GLY A 302 31.08 14.76 4.86
C GLY A 302 31.16 16.15 5.51
N GLY A 303 30.02 16.81 5.67
CA GLY A 303 29.90 18.09 6.37
C GLY A 303 30.33 18.03 7.85
N LEU A 304 30.32 16.85 8.49
CA LEU A 304 30.74 16.70 9.88
C LEU A 304 32.20 17.09 10.11
N ALA A 305 33.05 17.03 9.09
CA ALA A 305 34.44 17.50 9.17
C ALA A 305 34.55 18.98 9.59
N HIS A 306 33.53 19.81 9.35
CA HIS A 306 33.53 21.21 9.80
C HIS A 306 33.37 21.33 11.33
N SER A 307 32.58 20.45 11.93
CA SER A 307 32.32 20.44 13.38
C SER A 307 33.30 19.54 14.14
N TYR A 308 33.89 18.57 13.43
CA TYR A 308 34.84 17.60 13.95
C TYR A 308 36.06 17.53 13.01
N PRO A 309 36.96 18.55 13.04
CA PRO A 309 38.04 18.70 12.06
C PRO A 309 39.09 17.59 12.03
N PHE A 310 39.08 16.70 13.02
CA PHE A 310 39.95 15.53 13.08
C PHE A 310 39.27 14.26 12.55
N VAL A 311 37.96 14.31 12.27
CA VAL A 311 37.16 13.21 11.71
C VAL A 311 36.95 13.44 10.22
N ALA A 312 37.49 12.54 9.41
CA ALA A 312 37.01 12.33 8.06
C ALA A 312 36.20 11.03 8.06
N TYR A 313 35.07 10.99 7.36
CA TYR A 313 34.28 9.78 7.18
C TYR A 313 34.26 9.40 5.71
N ALA A 314 34.52 8.13 5.42
CA ALA A 314 34.22 7.52 4.14
C ALA A 314 32.79 6.98 4.17
N VAL A 315 32.00 7.31 3.15
CA VAL A 315 30.61 6.90 3.06
C VAL A 315 30.41 6.08 1.80
N HIS A 316 30.00 4.83 2.01
CA HIS A 316 29.63 3.89 0.96
C HIS A 316 28.15 3.56 1.11
N ALA A 317 27.43 3.52 -0.01
CA ALA A 317 26.02 3.21 -0.02
C ALA A 317 25.67 2.18 -1.10
N ALA A 318 24.55 1.49 -0.90
CA ALA A 318 23.90 0.70 -1.93
C ALA A 318 22.42 1.07 -1.99
N VAL A 319 21.84 1.08 -3.19
CA VAL A 319 20.44 1.45 -3.43
C VAL A 319 19.72 0.34 -4.16
N THR A 320 18.46 0.09 -3.79
CA THR A 320 17.54 -0.75 -4.56
C THR A 320 16.10 -0.28 -4.39
N VAL A 321 15.21 -0.66 -5.31
CA VAL A 321 13.77 -0.47 -5.19
C VAL A 321 13.10 -1.84 -5.27
N THR A 322 12.25 -2.14 -4.29
CA THR A 322 11.60 -3.45 -4.20
C THR A 322 10.16 -3.33 -3.68
N ALA A 323 9.28 -4.18 -4.20
CA ALA A 323 7.96 -4.41 -3.63
C ALA A 323 7.91 -5.73 -2.84
N ARG A 324 9.02 -6.46 -2.73
CA ARG A 324 9.13 -7.72 -2.00
C ARG A 324 8.98 -7.53 -0.50
N ARG A 325 8.36 -8.52 0.15
CA ARG A 325 8.30 -8.68 1.60
C ARG A 325 8.69 -10.12 1.96
N PRO A 326 9.53 -10.35 2.98
CA PRO A 326 10.28 -9.35 3.75
C PRO A 326 11.26 -8.54 2.88
N LEU A 327 11.70 -7.38 3.37
CA LEU A 327 12.62 -6.51 2.63
C LEU A 327 14.01 -7.19 2.44
N PRO A 328 14.70 -6.98 1.31
CA PRO A 328 16.00 -7.58 0.99
C PRO A 328 17.18 -6.95 1.74
N VAL A 329 17.12 -6.97 3.07
CA VAL A 329 18.14 -6.36 3.95
C VAL A 329 19.52 -6.99 3.73
N ALA A 330 19.59 -8.32 3.60
CA ALA A 330 20.85 -9.05 3.48
C ALA A 330 21.52 -8.78 2.13
N GLU A 331 20.75 -8.80 1.04
CA GLU A 331 21.26 -8.52 -0.31
C GLU A 331 21.78 -7.09 -0.42
N LEU A 332 21.07 -6.13 0.17
CA LEU A 332 21.50 -4.73 0.22
C LEU A 332 22.80 -4.56 1.03
N ARG A 333 22.91 -5.25 2.17
CA ARG A 333 24.12 -5.22 3.00
C ARG A 333 25.33 -5.78 2.27
N HIS A 334 25.20 -6.92 1.59
CA HIS A 334 26.29 -7.48 0.78
C HIS A 334 26.73 -6.51 -0.34
N ALA A 335 25.80 -5.76 -0.94
CA ALA A 335 26.13 -4.76 -1.94
C ALA A 335 26.89 -3.55 -1.34
N VAL A 336 26.57 -3.14 -0.11
CA VAL A 336 27.36 -2.11 0.60
C VAL A 336 28.78 -2.63 0.88
N GLU A 337 28.92 -3.87 1.36
CA GLU A 337 30.23 -4.48 1.63
C GLU A 337 31.08 -4.60 0.36
N TRP A 338 30.46 -4.93 -0.77
CA TRP A 338 31.11 -4.89 -2.07
C TRP A 338 31.53 -3.47 -2.46
N ALA A 339 30.66 -2.48 -2.28
CA ALA A 339 30.96 -1.08 -2.60
C ALA A 339 32.14 -0.54 -1.78
N VAL A 340 32.24 -0.91 -0.50
CA VAL A 340 33.40 -0.59 0.35
C VAL A 340 34.68 -1.22 -0.21
N ARG A 341 34.64 -2.51 -0.56
CA ARG A 341 35.80 -3.27 -1.05
C ARG A 341 36.34 -2.71 -2.37
N GLU A 342 35.45 -2.33 -3.28
CA GLU A 342 35.79 -1.79 -4.59
C GLU A 342 35.99 -0.27 -4.59
N GLY A 343 35.82 0.41 -3.45
CA GLY A 343 35.93 1.87 -3.34
C GLY A 343 34.83 2.63 -4.10
N VAL A 344 33.71 1.98 -4.39
CA VAL A 344 32.56 2.59 -5.08
C VAL A 344 31.74 3.41 -4.08
N PRO A 345 31.48 4.70 -4.33
CA PRO A 345 30.73 5.53 -3.38
C PRO A 345 29.26 5.12 -3.21
N VAL A 346 28.60 4.76 -4.32
CA VAL A 346 27.19 4.32 -4.33
C VAL A 346 27.04 3.21 -5.38
N ALA A 347 26.62 2.03 -4.94
CA ALA A 347 26.22 0.93 -5.81
C ALA A 347 24.70 0.95 -6.03
N SER A 348 24.23 0.53 -7.20
CA SER A 348 22.81 0.27 -7.45
C SER A 348 22.58 -1.20 -7.76
N LEU A 349 21.57 -1.80 -7.12
CA LEU A 349 21.10 -3.14 -7.45
C LEU A 349 19.92 -3.04 -8.42
N PRO A 350 19.73 -4.02 -9.33
CA PRO A 350 18.59 -4.05 -10.22
C PRO A 350 17.26 -3.87 -9.47
N SER A 351 16.41 -2.98 -9.96
CA SER A 351 15.04 -2.84 -9.48
C SER A 351 14.26 -4.12 -9.80
N GLU A 352 13.56 -4.66 -8.80
CA GLU A 352 12.68 -5.82 -8.98
C GLU A 352 11.32 -5.43 -9.61
N ARG A 353 11.14 -4.16 -9.98
CA ARG A 353 9.91 -3.68 -10.59
C ARG A 353 9.93 -3.95 -12.09
N PRO A 354 8.91 -4.61 -12.68
CA PRO A 354 8.76 -4.57 -14.13
C PRO A 354 8.59 -3.11 -14.55
N ALA A 355 9.36 -2.67 -15.55
CA ALA A 355 9.23 -1.34 -16.10
C ALA A 355 7.78 -1.13 -16.54
N VAL A 356 7.07 -0.19 -15.93
CA VAL A 356 5.77 0.25 -16.46
C VAL A 356 6.10 0.99 -17.75
N PRO A 357 5.65 0.54 -18.93
CA PRO A 357 5.89 1.28 -20.15
C PRO A 357 5.31 2.68 -20.01
N ALA A 358 6.13 3.69 -20.27
CA ALA A 358 5.69 5.07 -20.26
C ALA A 358 4.65 5.28 -21.36
N GLY A 359 3.38 5.48 -20.97
CA GLY A 359 2.37 6.08 -21.85
C GLY A 359 1.09 5.27 -22.05
N ALA A 360 0.02 5.68 -21.36
CA ALA A 360 -1.32 5.82 -21.91
C ALA A 360 -2.11 6.71 -20.93
N GLY A 361 -1.85 8.02 -21.00
CA GLY A 361 -2.68 9.04 -20.37
C GLY A 361 -3.84 9.46 -21.27
#